data_AF-A0A1W9MU97-F1
#
_entry.id   AF-A0A1W9MU97-F1
#
_cell.length_a   1.000
_cell.length_b   1.000
_cell.length_c   1.000
_cell.angle_alpha   90.00
_cell.angle_beta   90.00
_cell.angle_gamma   90.00
#
_symmetry.space_group_name_H-M   'P 1'
#
loop_
_entity.id
_entity.type
_entity.pdbx_description
1 polymer ?
#
loop_
_entity_poly.entity_id
_entity_poly.type
_entity_poly.pdbx_seq_one_letter_code
_entity_poly.pdbx_strand_id
1 'polypeptide(L)'
;MKHIVKGCEPPSFQSWKKKNPRADWDHFSGTETYKELRQYLINEQVMLCCYCEIALKENSDAHIEHFKPKSKYPAERFNYNNLFASCKYNDSCGTKRLSEYFTGLISPLDEKCQSRFTYTGNGMIIPFDENDEEL
;
A
#
# COMPACT_ATOMS: atom_id res chain seq x y z
N MET A 1 -0.12 -12.45 -1.36
CA MET A 1 -0.27 -11.16 -0.66
C MET A 1 -0.68 -11.44 0.78
N LYS A 2 0.07 -10.99 1.78
CA LYS A 2 -0.25 -11.19 3.20
C LYS A 2 -1.38 -10.24 3.60
N HIS A 3 -2.38 -10.75 4.30
CA HIS A 3 -3.46 -9.92 4.85
C HIS A 3 -2.89 -8.90 5.85
N ILE A 4 -3.25 -7.63 5.65
CA ILE A 4 -2.86 -6.49 6.47
C ILE A 4 -4.02 -6.13 7.39
N VAL A 5 -3.80 -6.26 8.68
CA VAL A 5 -4.76 -5.81 9.70
C VAL A 5 -4.43 -4.37 10.08
N LYS A 6 -5.35 -3.44 9.81
CA LYS A 6 -5.15 -2.03 10.18
C LYS A 6 -5.22 -1.80 11.68
N GLY A 7 -4.25 -1.07 12.20
CA GLY A 7 -4.27 -0.50 13.54
C GLY A 7 -5.00 0.85 13.59
N CYS A 8 -4.80 1.56 14.71
CA CYS A 8 -5.28 2.92 14.84
C CYS A 8 -4.42 3.89 14.02
N GLU A 9 -5.05 4.85 13.34
CA GLU A 9 -4.33 5.89 12.61
C GLU A 9 -3.37 6.66 13.55
N PRO A 10 -2.09 6.87 13.17
CA PRO A 10 -1.11 7.54 14.03
C PRO A 10 -1.56 8.95 14.47
N PRO A 11 -1.42 9.33 15.76
CA PRO A 11 -1.78 10.66 16.24
C PRO A 11 -1.07 11.81 15.51
N SER A 12 0.18 11.60 15.07
CA SER A 12 0.92 12.62 14.30
C SER A 12 0.28 12.88 12.94
N PHE A 13 -0.16 11.82 12.24
CA PHE A 13 -0.89 11.95 10.98
C PHE A 13 -2.26 12.60 11.16
N GLN A 14 -3.03 12.19 12.19
CA GLN A 14 -4.30 12.85 12.56
C GLN A 14 -4.13 14.35 12.79
N SER A 15 -3.11 14.72 13.57
CA SER A 15 -2.81 16.11 13.92
C SER A 15 -2.38 16.90 12.69
N TRP A 16 -1.58 16.31 11.81
CA TRP A 16 -1.14 16.93 10.57
C TRP A 16 -2.32 17.22 9.63
N LYS A 17 -3.25 16.28 9.44
CA LYS A 17 -4.45 16.49 8.61
C LYS A 17 -5.31 17.65 9.12
N LYS A 18 -5.50 17.73 10.45
CA LYS A 18 -6.27 18.83 11.08
C LYS A 18 -5.61 20.20 10.88
N LYS A 19 -4.28 20.26 10.95
CA LYS A 19 -3.52 21.50 10.72
C LYS A 19 -3.45 21.89 9.25
N ASN A 20 -3.60 20.94 8.33
CA ASN A 20 -3.40 21.12 6.90
C ASN A 20 -4.65 20.71 6.08
N PRO A 21 -5.83 21.31 6.31
CA PRO A 21 -7.09 20.84 5.71
C PRO A 21 -7.14 20.97 4.19
N ARG A 22 -6.30 21.82 3.60
CA ARG A 22 -6.22 22.08 2.15
C ARG A 22 -4.96 21.52 1.49
N ALA A 23 -4.05 20.90 2.24
CA ALA A 23 -2.83 20.37 1.66
C ALA A 23 -3.12 19.26 0.65
N ASP A 24 -2.26 19.15 -0.35
CA ASP A 24 -2.21 18.01 -1.26
C ASP A 24 -1.18 16.99 -0.78
N TRP A 25 -1.10 15.87 -1.51
CA TRP A 25 -0.19 14.80 -1.18
C TRP A 25 1.28 15.16 -1.41
N ASP A 26 1.56 15.98 -2.42
CA ASP A 26 2.93 16.32 -2.79
C ASP A 26 3.56 17.20 -1.70
N HIS A 27 2.80 18.16 -1.16
CA HIS A 27 3.18 18.92 0.03
C HIS A 27 3.39 18.01 1.25
N PHE A 28 2.51 17.02 1.46
CA PHE A 28 2.65 16.07 2.58
C PHE A 28 3.91 15.21 2.46
N SER A 29 4.23 14.73 1.26
CA SER A 29 5.28 13.73 1.01
C SER A 29 6.69 14.18 1.39
N GLY A 30 6.93 15.50 1.48
CA GLY A 30 8.18 16.09 1.94
C GLY A 30 8.30 16.31 3.46
N THR A 31 7.28 15.97 4.25
CA THR A 31 7.21 16.29 5.68
C THR A 31 7.80 15.19 6.57
N GLU A 32 8.16 15.55 7.81
CA GLU A 32 8.57 14.55 8.81
C GLU A 32 7.42 13.60 9.17
N THR A 33 6.19 14.10 9.22
CA THR A 33 5.00 13.27 9.44
C THR A 33 4.82 12.20 8.37
N TYR A 34 5.21 12.47 7.11
CA TYR A 34 5.22 11.44 6.07
C TYR A 34 6.21 10.31 6.39
N LYS A 35 7.41 10.64 6.88
CA LYS A 35 8.41 9.63 7.26
C LYS A 35 7.93 8.78 8.44
N GLU A 36 7.35 9.44 9.45
CA GLU A 36 6.73 8.76 10.60
C GLU A 36 5.60 7.82 10.16
N LEU A 37 4.68 8.31 9.32
CA LEU A 37 3.56 7.51 8.80
C LEU A 37 4.08 6.32 7.99
N ARG A 38 5.09 6.53 7.14
CA ARG A 38 5.69 5.45 6.36
C ARG A 38 6.29 4.38 7.27
N GLN A 39 7.06 4.76 8.29
CA GLN A 39 7.64 3.79 9.22
C GLN A 39 6.56 3.06 10.02
N TYR A 40 5.49 3.76 10.40
CA TYR A 40 4.33 3.15 11.05
C TYR A 40 3.68 2.08 10.17
N LEU A 41 3.44 2.37 8.89
CA LEU A 41 2.87 1.41 7.92
C LEU A 41 3.80 0.22 7.67
N ILE A 42 5.11 0.43 7.59
CA ILE A 42 6.10 -0.66 7.46
C ILE A 42 5.98 -1.62 8.65
N ASN A 43 5.90 -1.08 9.88
CA ASN A 43 5.78 -1.89 11.09
C ASN A 43 4.43 -2.62 11.17
N GLU A 44 3.32 -1.93 10.81
CA GLU A 44 1.98 -2.54 10.70
C GLU A 44 1.97 -3.73 9.73
N GLN A 45 2.75 -3.63 8.66
CA GLN A 45 2.87 -4.66 7.63
C GLN A 45 3.95 -5.71 7.91
N VAL A 46 4.41 -5.82 9.17
CA VAL A 46 5.49 -6.74 9.59
C VAL A 46 6.72 -6.68 8.69
N MET A 47 7.08 -5.46 8.28
CA MET A 47 8.24 -5.17 7.43
C MET A 47 8.14 -5.74 6.01
N LEU A 48 6.93 -5.92 5.45
CA LEU A 48 6.72 -6.45 4.10
C LEU A 48 6.06 -5.42 3.17
N CYS A 49 6.43 -5.46 1.89
CA CYS A 49 5.69 -4.75 0.84
C CYS A 49 4.26 -5.26 0.75
N CYS A 50 3.28 -4.35 0.64
CA CYS A 50 1.86 -4.69 0.62
C CYS A 50 1.43 -5.55 -0.58
N TYR A 51 2.23 -5.64 -1.63
CA TYR A 51 1.91 -6.41 -2.83
C TYR A 51 2.79 -7.64 -2.99
N CYS A 52 4.10 -7.44 -3.17
CA CYS A 52 5.03 -8.54 -3.48
C CYS A 52 5.63 -9.23 -2.25
N GLU A 53 5.31 -8.77 -1.02
CA GLU A 53 5.82 -9.35 0.23
C GLU A 53 7.35 -9.37 0.36
N ILE A 54 8.08 -8.61 -0.46
CA ILE A 54 9.52 -8.44 -0.23
C ILE A 54 9.74 -7.66 1.06
N ALA A 55 10.79 -8.05 1.81
CA ALA A 55 11.17 -7.37 3.04
C ALA A 55 11.55 -5.90 2.78
N LEU A 56 10.91 -5.01 3.52
CA LEU A 56 11.25 -3.60 3.62
C LEU A 56 12.20 -3.41 4.80
N LYS A 57 13.24 -2.58 4.67
CA LYS A 57 14.13 -2.27 5.79
C LYS A 57 13.66 -0.98 6.47
N GLU A 58 14.01 -0.80 7.73
CA GLU A 58 13.84 0.49 8.38
C GLU A 58 14.62 1.55 7.59
N ASN A 59 14.02 2.73 7.40
CA ASN A 59 14.60 3.81 6.59
C ASN A 59 14.92 3.43 5.13
N SER A 60 14.32 2.36 4.59
CA SER A 60 14.57 1.93 3.21
C SER A 60 13.87 2.79 2.15
N ASP A 61 14.20 2.49 0.90
CA ASP A 61 13.42 2.83 -0.29
C ASP A 61 12.05 2.13 -0.29
N ALA A 62 11.18 2.55 0.62
CA ALA A 62 9.75 2.27 0.57
C ALA A 62 9.00 3.59 0.32
N HIS A 63 7.84 3.51 -0.31
CA HIS A 63 6.91 4.64 -0.45
C HIS A 63 5.55 4.28 0.14
N ILE A 64 4.76 5.32 0.42
CA ILE A 64 3.36 5.14 0.79
C ILE A 64 2.55 5.00 -0.50
N GLU A 65 1.92 3.85 -0.65
CA GLU A 65 1.06 3.45 -1.74
C GLU A 65 -0.40 3.74 -1.42
N HIS A 66 -1.16 4.22 -2.42
CA HIS A 66 -2.60 4.42 -2.33
C HIS A 66 -3.36 3.27 -3.00
N PHE A 67 -4.07 2.42 -2.26
CA PHE A 67 -4.85 1.34 -2.87
C PHE A 67 -5.91 1.85 -3.85
N LYS A 68 -6.66 2.90 -3.51
CA LYS A 68 -7.41 3.71 -4.45
C LYS A 68 -6.54 4.90 -4.86
N PRO A 69 -6.10 5.00 -6.13
CA PRO A 69 -5.11 5.98 -6.53
C PRO A 69 -5.66 7.40 -6.38
N LYS A 70 -4.85 8.28 -5.78
CA LYS A 70 -5.23 9.68 -5.48
C LYS A 70 -5.65 10.50 -6.71
N SER A 71 -5.20 10.12 -7.92
CA SER A 71 -5.59 10.77 -9.19
C SER A 71 -7.04 10.49 -9.58
N LYS A 72 -7.58 9.32 -9.23
CA LYS A 72 -8.98 8.93 -9.48
C LYS A 72 -9.88 9.12 -8.26
N TYR A 73 -9.32 8.99 -7.06
CA TYR A 73 -10.04 9.07 -5.79
C TYR A 73 -9.40 10.10 -4.84
N PRO A 74 -9.50 11.41 -5.14
CA PRO A 74 -8.85 12.45 -4.34
C PRO A 74 -9.35 12.50 -2.89
N ALA A 75 -10.58 12.09 -2.61
CA ALA A 75 -11.12 11.98 -1.25
C ALA A 75 -10.40 10.93 -0.39
N GLU A 76 -9.79 9.92 -1.01
CA GLU A 76 -9.12 8.79 -0.35
C GLU A 76 -7.63 9.06 -0.09
N ARG A 77 -7.12 10.22 -0.55
CA ARG A 77 -5.68 10.53 -0.52
C ARG A 77 -5.08 10.53 0.88
N PHE A 78 -5.87 10.86 1.90
CA PHE A 78 -5.46 10.88 3.31
C PHE A 78 -6.27 9.91 4.19
N ASN A 79 -7.00 8.98 3.57
CA ASN A 79 -7.68 7.92 4.31
C ASN A 79 -6.65 6.85 4.71
N TYR A 80 -6.40 6.67 6.00
CA TYR A 80 -5.42 5.70 6.50
C TYR A 80 -5.65 4.26 6.01
N ASN A 81 -6.92 3.86 5.88
CA ASN A 81 -7.28 2.53 5.37
C ASN A 81 -6.98 2.36 3.88
N ASN A 82 -6.64 3.45 3.19
CA ASN A 82 -6.24 3.46 1.79
C ASN A 82 -4.71 3.54 1.60
N LEU A 83 -3.92 3.61 2.68
CA LEU A 83 -2.48 3.83 2.64
C LEU A 83 -1.71 2.59 3.08
N PHE A 84 -0.66 2.24 2.33
CA PHE A 84 0.17 1.05 2.56
C PHE A 84 1.64 1.34 2.31
N ALA A 85 2.55 0.56 2.89
CA ALA A 85 3.96 0.59 2.52
C ALA A 85 4.21 -0.34 1.32
N SER A 86 4.79 0.20 0.26
CA SER A 86 5.24 -0.55 -0.93
C SER A 86 6.74 -0.40 -1.12
N CYS A 87 7.37 -1.39 -1.75
CA CYS A 87 8.76 -1.31 -2.17
C CYS A 87 8.96 -0.22 -3.23
N LYS A 88 10.18 0.34 -3.30
CA LYS A 88 10.59 1.38 -4.26
C LYS A 88 11.91 0.97 -4.94
N TYR A 89 11.84 -0.04 -5.79
CA TYR A 89 12.93 -0.46 -6.71
C TYR A 89 12.68 0.05 -8.14
N ASN A 90 13.66 -0.07 -9.04
CA ASN A 90 13.36 0.01 -10.48
C ASN A 90 12.33 -1.09 -10.80
N ASP A 91 11.24 -0.74 -11.48
CA ASP A 91 10.04 -1.57 -11.67
C ASP A 91 9.33 -1.98 -10.37
N SER A 92 9.30 -1.08 -9.38
CA SER A 92 8.55 -1.29 -8.14
C SER A 92 7.09 -1.61 -8.37
N CYS A 93 6.46 -2.25 -7.38
CA CYS A 93 5.03 -2.56 -7.45
C CYS A 93 4.18 -1.29 -7.62
N GLY A 94 4.56 -0.16 -7.01
CA GLY A 94 3.89 1.13 -7.22
C GLY A 94 4.05 1.67 -8.64
N THR A 95 5.24 1.51 -9.23
CA THR A 95 5.52 1.94 -10.62
C THR A 95 4.76 1.10 -11.62
N LYS A 96 4.71 -0.23 -11.45
CA LYS A 96 3.97 -1.14 -12.34
C LYS A 96 2.47 -0.92 -12.25
N ARG A 97 1.96 -0.68 -11.05
CA ARG A 97 0.54 -0.46 -10.80
C ARG A 97 0.03 0.89 -11.31
N LEU A 98 0.91 1.90 -11.42
CA LEU A 98 0.56 3.24 -11.88
C LEU A 98 -0.67 3.81 -11.15
N SER A 99 -1.73 4.14 -11.89
CA SER A 99 -3.02 4.58 -11.37
C SER A 99 -4.13 3.57 -11.69
N GLU A 100 -3.75 2.32 -11.92
CA GLU A 100 -4.66 1.24 -12.24
C GLU A 100 -5.44 0.82 -10.99
N TYR A 101 -6.75 0.85 -11.13
CA TYR A 101 -7.70 0.47 -10.09
C TYR A 101 -9.00 0.08 -10.77
N PHE A 102 -9.50 -1.08 -10.40
CA PHE A 102 -10.81 -1.59 -10.75
C PHE A 102 -11.35 -2.34 -9.55
N THR A 103 -12.67 -2.55 -9.51
CA THR A 103 -13.36 -3.13 -8.34
C THR A 103 -12.95 -4.56 -8.02
N GLY A 104 -12.36 -5.29 -8.97
CA GLY A 104 -11.86 -6.65 -8.79
C GLY A 104 -10.41 -6.74 -8.29
N LEU A 105 -9.73 -5.61 -8.06
CA LEU A 105 -8.36 -5.63 -7.55
C LEU A 105 -8.34 -6.22 -6.13
N ILE A 106 -7.49 -7.23 -5.92
CA ILE A 106 -7.35 -7.91 -4.63
C ILE A 106 -6.80 -6.91 -3.60
N SER A 107 -7.60 -6.63 -2.57
CA SER A 107 -7.23 -5.71 -1.50
C SER A 107 -6.28 -6.39 -0.50
N PRO A 108 -5.20 -5.73 -0.05
CA PRO A 108 -4.40 -6.22 1.07
C PRO A 108 -5.17 -6.31 2.40
N LEU A 109 -6.33 -5.63 2.50
CA LEU A 109 -7.23 -5.70 3.66
C LEU A 109 -8.25 -6.84 3.57
N ASP A 110 -8.29 -7.58 2.45
CA ASP A 110 -9.15 -8.76 2.36
C ASP A 110 -8.48 -9.93 3.09
N GLU A 111 -9.17 -10.51 4.06
CA GLU A 111 -8.71 -11.70 4.80
C GLU A 111 -8.40 -12.88 3.87
N LYS A 112 -9.04 -12.92 2.69
CA LYS A 112 -8.87 -13.96 1.68
C LYS A 112 -7.80 -13.63 0.64
N CYS A 113 -7.14 -12.46 0.70
CA CYS A 113 -6.16 -12.07 -0.32
C CYS A 113 -5.02 -13.09 -0.51
N GLN A 114 -4.63 -13.81 0.56
CA GLN A 114 -3.65 -14.89 0.49
C GLN A 114 -4.12 -16.07 -0.35
N SER A 115 -5.40 -16.43 -0.26
CA SER A 115 -5.99 -17.58 -0.96
C SER A 115 -6.25 -17.34 -2.44
N ARG A 116 -6.05 -16.12 -2.94
CA ARG A 116 -6.22 -15.80 -4.37
C ARG A 116 -5.03 -16.23 -5.23
N PHE A 117 -3.92 -16.65 -4.62
CA PHE A 117 -2.69 -17.00 -5.33
C PHE A 117 -2.30 -18.46 -5.04
N THR A 118 -1.92 -19.19 -6.08
CA THR A 118 -1.33 -20.54 -5.98
C THR A 118 0.15 -20.48 -6.32
N TYR A 119 0.98 -21.09 -5.48
CA TYR A 119 2.43 -21.18 -5.67
C TYR A 119 2.80 -22.58 -6.16
N THR A 120 3.35 -22.66 -7.36
CA THR A 120 3.73 -23.94 -7.97
C THR A 120 5.13 -24.38 -7.53
N GLY A 121 5.44 -25.68 -7.65
CA GLY A 121 6.76 -26.22 -7.30
C GLY A 121 7.93 -25.69 -8.14
N ASN A 122 7.65 -25.11 -9.31
CA ASN A 122 8.64 -24.42 -10.15
C ASN A 122 8.71 -22.90 -9.90
N GLY A 123 8.05 -22.40 -8.84
CA GLY A 123 8.17 -21.00 -8.40
C GLY A 123 7.28 -20.00 -9.16
N MET A 124 6.30 -20.47 -9.92
CA MET A 124 5.32 -19.58 -10.56
C MET A 124 4.21 -19.22 -9.56
N ILE A 125 3.67 -18.02 -9.72
CA ILE A 125 2.45 -17.57 -9.05
C ILE A 125 1.37 -17.58 -10.11
N ILE A 126 0.30 -18.35 -9.88
CA ILE A 126 -0.87 -18.41 -10.76
C ILE A 126 -2.12 -18.04 -9.96
N PRO A 127 -3.19 -17.55 -10.60
CA PRO A 127 -4.43 -17.29 -9.88
C PRO A 127 -5.03 -18.58 -9.33
N PHE A 128 -5.69 -18.48 -8.18
CA PHE A 128 -6.50 -19.58 -7.64
C PHE A 128 -7.82 -19.73 -8.40
N ASP A 129 -8.38 -18.62 -8.86
CA ASP A 129 -9.61 -18.55 -9.66
C ASP A 129 -9.23 -18.36 -11.12
N GLU A 130 -9.65 -19.27 -11.99
CA GLU A 130 -9.30 -19.23 -13.42
C GLU A 130 -9.84 -17.99 -14.15
N ASN A 131 -10.78 -17.26 -13.54
CA ASN A 131 -11.33 -16.01 -14.07
C ASN A 131 -10.55 -14.75 -13.63
N ASP A 132 -9.53 -14.89 -12.77
CA ASP A 132 -8.66 -13.77 -12.43
C ASP A 132 -7.69 -13.47 -13.59
N GLU A 133 -7.60 -12.20 -13.97
CA GLU A 133 -6.70 -11.71 -15.03
C GLU A 133 -5.49 -10.98 -14.43
N GLU A 134 -4.32 -11.13 -15.09
CA GLU A 134 -3.14 -10.30 -14.79
C GLU A 134 -3.30 -8.91 -15.42
N LEU A 135 -2.83 -7.88 -14.70
CA LEU A 135 -2.77 -6.49 -15.18
C LEU A 135 -1.58 -6.24 -16.11
#